data_AF-A0A0F0F2H4-F1
#
_entry.id   AF-A0A0F0F2H4-F1
#
_cell.length_a   1.000
_cell.length_b   1.000
_cell.length_c   1.000
_cell.angle_alpha   90.00
_cell.angle_beta   90.00
_cell.angle_gamma   90.00
#
_symmetry.space_group_name_H-M   'P 1'
#
loop_
_entity.id
_entity.type
_entity.pdbx_description
1 polymer ?
#
loop_
_entity_poly.entity_id
_entity_poly.type
_entity_poly.pdbx_seq_one_letter_code
_entity_poly.pdbx_strand_id
1 'polypeptide(L)'
;MASGPVRGDEIPLITGQHWIESSEQAKKAYLIGIANVIQVDIAYRAQVGNSPPDTQSVIPRLAKGLQGQTLETVREGLDRWYATHSDRLQRPVIETIWFEMVVPGLQRNK
;
A
#
# COMPACT_ATOMS: atom_id res chain seq x y z
N MET A 1 29.69 -23.04 -9.96
CA MET A 1 28.48 -23.31 -10.74
C MET A 1 27.46 -23.93 -9.80
N ALA A 2 26.49 -23.17 -9.33
CA ALA A 2 25.35 -23.70 -8.58
C ALA A 2 24.09 -23.04 -9.16
N SER A 3 23.43 -23.78 -10.04
CA SER A 3 22.11 -23.44 -10.57
C SER A 3 21.09 -23.67 -9.46
N GLY A 4 20.59 -22.58 -8.86
CA GLY A 4 19.42 -22.61 -7.98
C GLY A 4 18.12 -22.73 -8.81
N PRO A 5 17.03 -23.26 -8.24
CA PRO A 5 15.82 -23.52 -9.00
C PRO A 5 15.16 -22.20 -9.40
N VAL A 6 14.86 -22.03 -10.69
CA VAL A 6 13.94 -20.97 -11.14
C VAL A 6 12.55 -21.31 -10.58
N ARG A 7 11.94 -20.39 -9.81
CA ARG A 7 10.53 -20.50 -9.37
C ARG A 7 9.79 -19.21 -9.75
N GLY A 8 8.97 -19.34 -10.81
CA GLY A 8 7.87 -18.50 -11.32
C GLY A 8 7.80 -17.01 -10.94
N ASP A 9 7.83 -16.15 -11.97
CA ASP A 9 7.29 -14.79 -12.06
C ASP A 9 7.14 -14.03 -10.72
N GLU A 10 8.06 -13.10 -10.42
CA GLU A 10 7.79 -12.05 -9.43
C GLU A 10 6.43 -11.45 -9.73
N ILE A 11 5.49 -11.47 -8.77
CA ILE A 11 4.21 -10.77 -8.91
C ILE A 11 4.57 -9.30 -9.17
N PRO A 12 4.29 -8.76 -10.37
CA PRO A 12 4.73 -7.43 -10.72
C PRO A 12 4.05 -6.43 -9.80
N LEU A 13 4.84 -5.48 -9.27
CA LEU A 13 4.28 -4.38 -8.51
C LEU A 13 3.41 -3.52 -9.44
N ILE A 14 2.23 -3.14 -8.96
CA ILE A 14 1.39 -2.16 -9.66
C ILE A 14 2.11 -0.81 -9.61
N THR A 15 2.51 -0.28 -10.76
CA THR A 15 3.17 1.01 -10.92
C THR A 15 2.16 2.11 -11.17
N GLY A 16 2.61 3.37 -11.19
CA GLY A 16 1.82 4.50 -11.66
C GLY A 16 1.29 4.32 -13.08
N GLN A 17 2.06 3.71 -13.99
CA GLN A 17 1.61 3.41 -15.35
C GLN A 17 0.38 2.50 -15.33
N HIS A 18 0.47 1.36 -14.63
CA HIS A 18 -0.65 0.44 -14.49
C HIS A 18 -1.85 1.13 -13.82
N TRP A 19 -1.60 2.00 -12.84
CA TRP A 19 -2.64 2.76 -12.15
C TRP A 19 -3.39 3.69 -13.10
N ILE A 20 -2.71 4.56 -13.85
CA ILE A 20 -3.38 5.54 -14.72
C ILE A 20 -4.15 4.89 -15.88
N GLU A 21 -3.70 3.72 -16.35
CA GLU A 21 -4.37 2.93 -17.39
C GLU A 21 -5.52 2.07 -16.85
N SER A 22 -5.57 1.85 -15.53
CA SER A 22 -6.59 1.02 -14.90
C SER A 22 -7.95 1.71 -14.82
N SER A 23 -9.01 0.92 -14.97
CA SER A 23 -10.37 1.37 -14.67
C SER A 23 -10.51 1.74 -13.18
N GLU A 24 -11.50 2.58 -12.88
CA GLU A 24 -11.81 2.95 -11.51
C GLU A 24 -12.11 1.72 -10.63
N GLN A 25 -12.81 0.72 -11.18
CA GLN A 25 -13.13 -0.52 -10.47
C GLN A 25 -11.87 -1.34 -10.14
N ALA A 26 -10.91 -1.43 -11.07
CA ALA A 26 -9.65 -2.12 -10.84
C ALA A 26 -8.81 -1.45 -9.75
N LYS A 27 -8.75 -0.10 -9.76
CA LYS A 27 -8.11 0.69 -8.69
C LYS A 27 -8.73 0.40 -7.33
N LYS A 28 -10.07 0.41 -7.24
CA LYS A 28 -10.79 0.09 -5.99
C LYS A 28 -10.51 -1.33 -5.53
N ALA A 29 -10.54 -2.31 -6.42
CA ALA A 29 -10.27 -3.70 -6.09
C ALA A 29 -8.85 -3.89 -5.52
N TYR A 30 -7.84 -3.26 -6.12
CA TYR A 30 -6.47 -3.28 -5.61
C TYR A 30 -6.37 -2.71 -4.19
N LEU A 31 -6.96 -1.54 -3.96
CA LEU A 31 -6.95 -0.89 -2.64
C LEU A 31 -7.75 -1.69 -1.59
N ILE A 32 -8.87 -2.32 -1.98
CA ILE A 32 -9.63 -3.24 -1.11
C ILE A 32 -8.75 -4.43 -0.71
N GLY A 33 -7.97 -4.99 -1.65
CA GLY A 33 -7.01 -6.05 -1.35
C GLY A 33 -6.02 -5.66 -0.25
N ILE A 34 -5.42 -4.46 -0.35
CA ILE A 34 -4.53 -3.91 0.68
C ILE A 34 -5.28 -3.76 2.02
N ALA A 35 -6.46 -3.15 2.01
CA ALA A 35 -7.26 -2.93 3.21
C ALA A 35 -7.63 -4.25 3.91
N ASN A 36 -7.91 -5.30 3.14
CA ASN A 36 -8.21 -6.63 3.68
C ASN A 36 -6.99 -7.25 4.38
N VAL A 37 -5.79 -7.12 3.80
CA VAL A 37 -4.56 -7.60 4.45
C VAL A 37 -4.30 -6.87 5.78
N ILE A 38 -4.50 -5.55 5.81
CA ILE A 38 -4.37 -4.76 7.05
C ILE A 38 -5.37 -5.25 8.10
N GLN A 39 -6.63 -5.48 7.72
CA GLN A 39 -7.67 -5.97 8.63
C GLN A 39 -7.35 -7.36 9.20
N VAL A 40 -6.84 -8.27 8.36
CA VAL A 40 -6.41 -9.61 8.81
C VAL A 40 -5.28 -9.51 9.85
N ASP A 41 -4.27 -8.67 9.61
CA ASP A 41 -3.17 -8.46 10.54
C ASP A 41 -3.65 -7.85 11.88
N ILE A 42 -4.55 -6.86 11.83
CA ILE A 42 -5.16 -6.26 13.04
C ILE A 42 -5.94 -7.32 13.83
N ALA A 43 -6.77 -8.12 13.16
CA ALA A 43 -7.57 -9.16 13.79
C ALA A 43 -6.69 -10.24 14.44
N TYR A 44 -5.64 -10.68 13.72
CA TYR A 44 -4.67 -11.65 14.25
C TYR A 44 -3.97 -11.12 15.51
N ARG A 45 -3.53 -9.86 15.52
CA ARG A 45 -2.91 -9.22 16.70
C ARG A 45 -3.84 -9.11 17.88
N ALA A 46 -5.10 -8.75 17.64
CA ALA A 46 -6.12 -8.69 18.69
C ALA A 46 -6.32 -10.06 19.35
N GLN A 47 -6.19 -11.15 18.58
CA GLN A 47 -6.26 -12.52 19.10
C GLN A 47 -5.01 -12.91 19.93
N VAL A 48 -3.80 -12.58 19.45
CA VAL A 48 -2.55 -12.99 20.13
C VAL A 48 -2.09 -12.04 21.25
N GLY A 49 -2.76 -10.91 21.43
CA GLY A 49 -2.50 -9.95 22.52
C GLY A 49 -1.19 -9.17 22.41
N ASN A 50 -0.48 -9.26 21.27
CA ASN A 50 0.82 -8.65 21.06
C ASN A 50 0.86 -7.89 19.73
N SER A 51 1.24 -6.62 19.76
CA SER A 51 1.65 -5.88 18.57
C SER A 51 3.15 -6.10 18.35
N PRO A 52 3.59 -6.78 17.28
CA PRO A 52 5.02 -6.86 16.99
C PRO A 52 5.65 -5.47 16.90
N PRO A 53 6.90 -5.30 17.37
CA PRO A 53 7.65 -4.06 17.22
C PRO A 53 7.69 -3.60 15.77
N ASP A 54 7.88 -2.30 15.54
CA ASP A 54 8.04 -1.70 14.21
C ASP A 54 9.16 -2.36 13.38
N THR A 55 10.15 -2.98 14.03
CA THR A 55 11.23 -3.73 13.38
C THR A 55 10.78 -5.08 12.80
N GLN A 56 9.58 -5.56 13.12
CA GLN A 56 9.05 -6.85 12.70
C GLN A 56 7.87 -6.72 11.71
N SER A 57 7.20 -5.56 11.67
CA SER A 57 6.09 -5.33 10.74
C SER A 57 5.82 -3.84 10.52
N VAL A 58 5.53 -3.49 9.27
CA VAL A 58 5.11 -2.13 8.89
C VAL A 58 3.59 -1.90 8.98
N ILE A 59 2.80 -2.97 9.16
CA ILE A 59 1.33 -2.90 9.10
C ILE A 59 0.71 -2.00 10.18
N PRO A 60 1.17 -1.99 11.45
CA PRO A 60 0.64 -1.07 12.46
C PRO A 60 0.85 0.40 12.07
N ARG A 61 2.02 0.72 11.51
CA ARG A 61 2.32 2.07 11.02
C ARG A 61 1.49 2.41 9.79
N LEU A 62 1.28 1.45 8.90
CA LEU A 62 0.41 1.61 7.73
C LEU A 62 -1.02 1.96 8.16
N ALA A 63 -1.59 1.18 9.08
CA ALA A 63 -2.93 1.42 9.63
C ALA A 63 -3.04 2.78 10.33
N LYS A 64 -2.06 3.12 11.20
CA LYS A 64 -2.04 4.42 11.90
C LYS A 64 -1.90 5.59 10.93
N GLY A 65 -1.06 5.48 9.91
CA GLY A 65 -0.85 6.55 8.92
C GLY A 65 -2.03 6.75 7.97
N LEU A 66 -2.81 5.71 7.70
CA LEU A 66 -4.04 5.80 6.91
C LEU A 66 -5.29 6.12 7.75
N GLN A 67 -5.17 6.28 9.07
CA GLN A 67 -6.31 6.62 9.91
C GLN A 67 -6.98 7.92 9.43
N GLY A 68 -8.30 7.88 9.24
CA GLY A 68 -9.10 8.97 8.68
C GLY A 68 -9.19 8.99 7.15
N GLN A 69 -8.44 8.14 6.45
CA GLN A 69 -8.60 7.93 5.01
C GLN A 69 -9.73 6.91 4.74
N THR A 70 -10.49 7.15 3.68
CA THR A 70 -11.39 6.20 3.05
C THR A 70 -10.76 5.64 1.77
N LEU A 71 -11.36 4.57 1.23
CA LEU A 71 -10.98 4.00 -0.07
C LEU A 71 -10.93 5.08 -1.18
N GLU A 72 -11.93 5.95 -1.23
CA GLU A 72 -12.00 7.02 -2.24
C GLU A 72 -10.91 8.06 -2.03
N THR A 73 -10.68 8.52 -0.79
CA THR A 73 -9.65 9.54 -0.54
C THR A 73 -8.24 9.05 -0.89
N VAL A 74 -7.96 7.75 -0.69
CA VAL A 74 -6.69 7.14 -1.13
C VAL A 74 -6.62 7.08 -2.65
N ARG A 75 -7.69 6.62 -3.32
CA ARG A 75 -7.73 6.55 -4.79
C ARG A 75 -7.53 7.93 -5.42
N GLU A 76 -8.28 8.93 -4.97
CA GLU A 76 -8.19 10.31 -5.46
C GLU A 76 -6.82 10.94 -5.19
N GLY A 77 -6.22 10.64 -4.03
CA GLY A 77 -4.87 11.07 -3.71
C GLY A 77 -3.82 10.49 -4.67
N LEU A 78 -3.95 9.21 -5.03
CA LEU A 78 -3.08 8.55 -6.00
C LEU A 78 -3.28 9.11 -7.41
N ASP A 79 -4.53 9.27 -7.84
CA ASP A 79 -4.88 9.86 -9.13
C ASP A 79 -4.27 11.26 -9.26
N ARG A 80 -4.41 12.09 -8.23
CA ARG A 80 -3.84 13.44 -8.20
C ARG A 80 -2.31 13.41 -8.22
N TRP A 81 -1.69 12.53 -7.45
CA TRP A 81 -0.23 12.47 -7.36
C TRP A 81 0.40 12.04 -8.69
N TYR A 82 -0.11 10.98 -9.33
CA TYR A 82 0.43 10.54 -10.62
C TYR A 82 0.13 11.52 -11.76
N ALA A 83 -0.99 12.26 -11.70
CA ALA A 83 -1.27 13.32 -12.66
C ALA A 83 -0.27 14.49 -12.59
N THR A 84 0.29 14.76 -11.41
CA THR A 84 1.29 15.83 -11.22
C THR A 84 2.75 15.35 -11.26
N HIS A 85 2.98 14.04 -11.36
CA HIS A 85 4.31 13.41 -11.39
C HIS A 85 4.42 12.40 -12.54
N SER A 86 4.20 12.87 -13.77
CA SER A 86 4.26 12.04 -14.98
C SER A 86 5.65 11.47 -15.26
N ASP A 87 6.71 12.05 -14.68
CA ASP A 87 8.08 11.55 -14.71
C ASP A 87 8.31 10.34 -13.78
N ARG A 88 7.36 10.01 -12.90
CA ARG A 88 7.50 8.98 -11.86
C ARG A 88 6.51 7.82 -11.98
N LEU A 89 5.97 7.58 -13.17
CA LEU A 89 4.99 6.50 -13.40
C LEU A 89 5.54 5.09 -13.15
N GLN A 90 6.85 4.90 -13.10
CA GLN A 90 7.46 3.62 -12.71
C GLN A 90 7.45 3.37 -11.19
N ARG A 91 7.15 4.39 -10.38
CA ARG A 91 7.06 4.23 -8.93
C ARG A 91 5.86 3.33 -8.56
N PRO A 92 6.05 2.27 -7.74
CA PRO A 92 4.97 1.42 -7.28
C PRO A 92 3.88 2.18 -6.51
N VAL A 93 2.61 1.82 -6.74
CA VAL A 93 1.45 2.41 -6.06
C VAL A 93 1.54 2.22 -4.56
N ILE A 94 1.90 1.03 -4.09
CA ILE A 94 2.04 0.75 -2.64
C ILE A 94 3.13 1.62 -1.99
N GLU A 95 4.20 1.90 -2.73
CA GLU A 95 5.26 2.80 -2.27
C GLU A 95 4.77 4.25 -2.21
N THR A 96 4.02 4.70 -3.22
CA THR A 96 3.39 6.02 -3.23
C THR A 96 2.40 6.17 -2.06
N ILE A 97 1.57 5.16 -1.77
CA ILE A 97 0.69 5.17 -0.58
C ILE A 97 1.53 5.37 0.69
N TRP A 98 2.65 4.66 0.82
CA TRP A 98 3.52 4.76 1.99
C TRP A 98 4.08 6.18 2.18
N PHE A 99 4.79 6.71 1.19
CA PHE A 99 5.49 7.98 1.38
C PHE A 99 4.59 9.21 1.28
N GLU A 100 3.53 9.16 0.47
CA GLU A 100 2.71 10.35 0.18
C GLU A 100 1.46 10.43 1.06
N MET A 101 1.07 9.33 1.71
CA MET A 101 -0.14 9.30 2.55
C MET A 101 0.15 8.82 3.98
N VAL A 102 0.84 7.69 4.12
CA VAL A 102 1.08 7.07 5.44
C VAL A 102 2.08 7.89 6.25
N VAL A 103 3.26 8.20 5.70
CA VAL A 103 4.29 8.97 6.40
C VAL A 103 3.76 10.34 6.87
N PRO A 104 3.08 11.15 6.03
CA PRO A 104 2.45 12.39 6.48
C PRO A 104 1.31 12.16 7.48
N GLY A 105 0.55 11.07 7.34
CA GLY A 105 -0.50 10.70 8.29
C GLY A 105 0.04 10.36 9.68
N LEU A 106 1.16 9.65 9.77
CA LEU A 106 1.83 9.34 11.04
C LEU A 106 2.27 10.59 11.80
N GLN A 107 2.64 11.66 11.10
CA GLN A 107 3.00 12.93 11.71
C GLN A 107 1.79 13.69 12.26
N ARG A 108 0.63 13.54 11.59
CA ARG A 108 -0.64 14.14 12.00
C ARG A 108 -1.30 13.39 13.15
N ASN A 109 -1.20 12.06 13.15
CA ASN A 109 -1.88 11.17 14.09
C ASN A 109 -1.00 10.82 15.30
N LYS A 110 -0.16 11.74 15.78
CA LYS A 110 0.83 11.47 16.85
C LYS A 110 0.21 10.78 18.06
#